data_AF-A0A2E2ARM2-F1
#
_entry.id   AF-A0A2E2ARM2-F1
#
_cell.length_a   1.000
_cell.length_b   1.000
_cell.length_c   1.000
_cell.angle_alpha   90.00
_cell.angle_beta   90.00
_cell.angle_gamma   90.00
#
_symmetry.space_group_name_H-M   'P 1'
#
loop_
_entity.id
_entity.type
_entity.pdbx_description
1 polymer ?
#
loop_
_entity_poly.entity_id
_entity_poly.type
_entity_poly.pdbx_seq_one_letter_code
_entity_poly.pdbx_strand_id
1 'polypeptide(L)'
;ISEKKQEEWSKQEMDKVLAFFLENEYLVSNPDVRKLNSEIALLEGKIATLKNTLPTTMVMVQKSAPNPAYILMRGDFQDPGAQVQPDVPSIFPRMPNDQPRTRLGLARWLTDPEHPLVSRVVVNRLWKQLFGTGIVKTLGDLGTQGERPSHPALLDWLAVELIESDWNVKHLQKLMLMSATYQQKSQYTGLYDEVDPDNRLLSRASRFRLSAEEIRDNALAISGLLTDKIGGPSVRPYQPSDYYSDKIGRGWDQSRGEDLYRRGLYTYWRRTTVYPAFQIFDAPSREFCTVNRPRTNTPLQALVLMNDPTYVEAARVFAQRILEEGGSTTESRFVFAFRTAVAREPTLQEWQVLHQLYRQQYEIYEQDNEAAMKIISAGESSVPEGLDQVEHATWTALASIILNLDETVTRE
;
A
#
# COMPACT_ATOMS: atom_id res chain seq x y z
N ILE A 1 13.49 22.58 -66.29
CA ILE A 1 13.75 21.31 -67.02
C ILE A 1 12.86 21.19 -68.28
N SER A 2 11.67 21.80 -68.30
CA SER A 2 10.65 21.60 -69.35
C SER A 2 10.98 22.04 -70.79
N GLU A 3 12.18 22.57 -71.07
CA GLU A 3 12.59 22.99 -72.42
C GLU A 3 13.81 22.21 -72.97
N LYS A 4 14.41 21.31 -72.18
CA LYS A 4 15.52 20.44 -72.62
C LYS A 4 15.01 19.06 -73.03
N LYS A 5 15.54 18.50 -74.11
CA LYS A 5 15.29 17.08 -74.46
C LYS A 5 15.97 16.17 -73.44
N GLN A 6 15.40 14.98 -73.18
CA GLN A 6 15.89 14.04 -72.16
C GLN A 6 17.38 13.67 -72.34
N GLU A 7 17.84 13.65 -73.59
CA GLU A 7 19.23 13.37 -73.99
C GLU A 7 20.25 14.44 -73.54
N GLU A 8 19.77 15.63 -73.16
CA GLU A 8 20.58 16.78 -72.74
C GLU A 8 20.58 16.97 -71.20
N TRP A 9 19.96 16.05 -70.47
CA TRP A 9 19.88 16.13 -69.01
C TRP A 9 21.19 15.70 -68.37
N SER A 10 21.71 16.53 -67.47
CA SER A 10 22.83 16.14 -66.61
C SER A 10 22.39 15.05 -65.63
N LYS A 11 23.34 14.29 -65.09
CA LYS A 11 23.07 13.23 -64.10
C LYS A 11 22.29 13.75 -62.88
N GLN A 12 22.61 14.95 -62.39
CA GLN A 12 21.88 15.59 -61.28
C GLN A 12 20.44 15.98 -61.65
N GLU A 13 20.17 16.36 -62.90
CA GLU A 13 18.80 16.65 -63.36
C GLU A 13 17.99 15.35 -63.48
N MET A 14 18.60 14.26 -63.99
CA MET A 14 17.95 12.94 -64.02
C MET A 14 17.64 12.41 -62.62
N ASP A 15 18.59 12.51 -61.67
CA ASP A 15 18.39 12.05 -60.29
C ASP A 15 17.26 12.84 -59.61
N LYS A 16 17.13 14.14 -59.87
CA LYS A 16 16.02 14.96 -59.36
C LYS A 16 14.67 14.57 -59.95
N VAL A 17 14.60 14.28 -61.25
CA VAL A 17 13.35 13.85 -61.90
C VAL A 17 12.98 12.44 -61.47
N LEU A 18 13.95 11.53 -61.33
CA LEU A 18 13.74 10.19 -60.79
C LEU A 18 13.26 10.24 -59.35
N ALA A 19 13.88 11.06 -58.49
CA ALA A 19 13.41 11.28 -57.13
C ALA A 19 11.98 11.82 -57.12
N PHE A 20 11.68 12.82 -57.95
CA PHE A 20 10.33 13.36 -58.08
C PHE A 20 9.32 12.30 -58.56
N PHE A 21 9.66 11.49 -59.57
CA PHE A 21 8.82 10.41 -60.07
C PHE A 21 8.61 9.33 -59.02
N LEU A 22 9.66 8.93 -58.30
CA LEU A 22 9.53 7.98 -57.21
C LEU A 22 8.60 8.53 -56.13
N GLU A 23 8.85 9.75 -55.65
CA GLU A 23 8.09 10.37 -54.56
C GLU A 23 6.62 10.66 -54.91
N ASN A 24 6.33 11.12 -56.13
CA ASN A 24 5.02 11.68 -56.47
C ASN A 24 4.19 10.81 -57.43
N GLU A 25 4.81 9.94 -58.23
CA GLU A 25 4.14 9.15 -59.26
C GLU A 25 4.19 7.65 -58.93
N TYR A 26 5.38 7.06 -58.73
CA TYR A 26 5.54 5.62 -58.51
C TYR A 26 5.04 5.17 -57.14
N LEU A 27 5.43 5.86 -56.05
CA LEU A 27 4.92 5.55 -54.71
C LEU A 27 3.40 5.75 -54.61
N VAL A 28 2.87 6.69 -55.41
CA VAL A 28 1.44 7.00 -55.45
C VAL A 28 0.68 6.08 -56.38
N SER A 29 1.24 5.50 -57.44
CA SER A 29 0.49 4.68 -58.42
C SER A 29 0.70 3.17 -58.26
N ASN A 30 1.81 2.72 -57.66
CA ASN A 30 2.10 1.31 -57.48
C ASN A 30 1.15 0.67 -56.44
N PRO A 31 0.35 -0.34 -56.81
CA PRO A 31 -0.62 -0.95 -55.92
C PRO A 31 0.01 -1.63 -54.68
N ASP A 32 1.21 -2.18 -54.80
CA ASP A 32 1.91 -2.83 -53.68
C ASP A 32 2.39 -1.78 -52.67
N VAL A 33 2.92 -0.64 -53.15
CA VAL A 33 3.34 0.47 -52.29
C VAL A 33 2.14 1.13 -51.62
N ARG A 34 1.03 1.35 -52.34
CA ARG A 34 -0.22 1.85 -51.76
C ARG A 34 -0.73 0.95 -50.63
N LYS A 35 -0.66 -0.37 -50.84
CA LYS A 35 -1.05 -1.37 -49.84
C LYS A 35 -0.15 -1.30 -48.62
N LEU A 36 1.17 -1.23 -48.80
CA LEU A 36 2.11 -1.10 -47.68
C LEU A 36 1.93 0.23 -46.93
N ASN A 37 1.70 1.34 -47.61
CA ASN A 37 1.45 2.64 -46.98
C ASN A 37 0.13 2.66 -46.20
N SER A 38 -0.93 2.01 -46.69
CA SER A 38 -2.19 1.88 -45.96
C SER A 38 -2.05 0.97 -44.73
N GLU A 39 -1.25 -0.10 -44.83
CA GLU A 39 -0.89 -0.95 -43.69
C GLU A 39 -0.08 -0.18 -42.64
N ILE A 40 0.91 0.63 -43.05
CA ILE A 40 1.68 1.51 -42.15
C ILE A 40 0.74 2.48 -41.44
N ALA A 41 -0.11 3.22 -42.18
CA ALA A 41 -1.05 4.16 -41.57
C ALA A 41 -2.01 3.49 -40.59
N LEU A 42 -2.48 2.28 -40.90
CA LEU A 42 -3.30 1.48 -39.99
C LEU A 42 -2.54 1.09 -38.72
N LEU A 43 -1.30 0.63 -38.86
CA LEU A 43 -0.44 0.24 -37.73
C LEU A 43 -0.05 1.45 -36.87
N GLU A 44 0.29 2.58 -37.49
CA GLU A 44 0.54 3.84 -36.80
C GLU A 44 -0.70 4.32 -36.04
N GLY A 45 -1.88 4.21 -36.66
CA GLY A 45 -3.15 4.48 -35.99
C GLY A 45 -3.37 3.58 -34.77
N LYS A 46 -3.13 2.26 -34.91
CA LYS A 46 -3.20 1.30 -33.79
C LYS A 46 -2.18 1.62 -32.69
N ILE A 47 -0.95 2.00 -33.06
CA ILE A 47 0.10 2.40 -32.11
C ILE A 47 -0.32 3.67 -31.37
N ALA A 48 -0.88 4.67 -32.06
CA ALA A 48 -1.35 5.91 -31.45
C ALA A 48 -2.50 5.64 -30.48
N THR A 49 -3.49 4.81 -30.87
CA THR A 49 -4.57 4.39 -29.98
C THR A 49 -4.01 3.68 -28.74
N LEU A 50 -3.09 2.74 -28.92
CA LEU A 50 -2.46 2.01 -27.81
C LEU A 50 -1.65 2.95 -26.89
N LYS A 51 -0.87 3.87 -27.45
CA LYS A 51 -0.13 4.87 -26.66
C LYS A 51 -1.05 5.76 -25.83
N ASN A 52 -2.22 6.11 -26.37
CA ASN A 52 -3.21 6.92 -25.66
C ASN A 52 -3.94 6.16 -24.54
N THR A 53 -3.98 4.82 -24.58
CA THR A 53 -4.54 4.01 -23.49
C THR A 53 -3.53 3.68 -22.40
N LEU A 54 -2.22 3.82 -22.67
CA LEU A 54 -1.19 3.61 -21.67
C LEU A 54 -1.21 4.72 -20.60
N PRO A 55 -1.21 4.37 -19.31
CA PRO A 55 -1.08 5.36 -18.26
C PRO A 55 0.29 6.04 -18.37
N THR A 56 0.30 7.35 -18.50
CA THR A 56 1.52 8.16 -18.49
C THR A 56 1.73 8.79 -17.11
N THR A 57 2.99 8.96 -16.72
CA THR A 57 3.36 9.70 -15.51
C THR A 57 4.36 10.78 -15.88
N MET A 58 4.24 11.94 -15.23
CA MET A 58 5.22 13.00 -15.40
C MET A 58 6.53 12.59 -14.73
N VAL A 59 7.62 12.63 -15.49
CA VAL A 59 8.96 12.36 -14.98
C VAL A 59 9.78 13.64 -15.01
N MET A 60 10.65 13.79 -14.01
CA MET A 60 11.60 14.90 -13.96
C MET A 60 12.80 14.60 -14.86
N VAL A 61 12.99 15.39 -15.91
CA VAL A 61 14.16 15.28 -16.80
C VAL A 61 15.18 16.35 -16.40
N GLN A 62 16.46 15.96 -16.30
CA GLN A 62 17.54 16.91 -16.07
C GLN A 62 17.73 17.79 -17.31
N LYS A 63 17.69 19.11 -17.13
CA LYS A 63 18.00 20.05 -18.21
C LYS A 63 19.48 19.96 -18.60
N SER A 64 19.77 20.16 -19.88
CA SER A 64 21.14 20.25 -20.41
C SER A 64 21.90 21.45 -19.82
N ALA A 65 21.22 22.58 -19.64
CA ALA A 65 21.72 23.75 -18.91
C ALA A 65 20.93 23.92 -17.60
N PRO A 66 21.54 23.69 -16.42
CA PRO A 66 20.87 23.90 -15.15
C PRO A 66 20.68 25.39 -14.87
N ASN A 67 19.55 25.75 -14.27
CA ASN A 67 19.33 27.11 -13.78
C ASN A 67 20.29 27.36 -12.59
N PRO A 68 20.89 28.56 -12.48
CA PRO A 68 21.69 28.91 -11.32
C PRO A 68 20.83 28.92 -10.05
N ALA A 69 21.42 28.47 -8.94
CA ALA A 69 20.81 28.54 -7.61
C ALA A 69 21.61 29.50 -6.73
N TYR A 70 20.93 30.20 -5.81
CA TYR A 70 21.53 31.22 -4.96
C TYR A 70 21.13 30.99 -3.50
N ILE A 71 21.98 31.43 -2.57
CA ILE A 71 21.61 31.57 -1.16
C ILE A 71 20.62 32.72 -1.05
N LEU A 72 19.42 32.46 -0.53
CA LEU A 72 18.40 33.49 -0.32
C LEU A 72 18.60 34.15 1.05
N MET A 73 18.86 35.45 1.06
CA MET A 73 19.14 36.17 2.31
C MET A 73 17.88 36.20 3.16
N ARG A 74 17.95 35.61 4.36
CA ARG A 74 16.79 35.39 5.26
C ARG A 74 15.62 34.64 4.60
N GLY A 75 15.88 33.90 3.51
CA GLY A 75 14.86 33.18 2.75
C GLY A 75 14.04 34.04 1.78
N ASP A 76 14.40 35.31 1.57
CA ASP A 76 13.73 36.18 0.61
C ASP A 76 14.15 35.84 -0.83
N PHE A 77 13.19 35.45 -1.67
CA PHE A 77 13.44 35.12 -3.07
C PHE A 77 13.80 36.34 -3.93
N GLN A 78 13.54 37.56 -3.42
CA GLN A 78 13.88 38.82 -4.09
C GLN A 78 15.29 39.32 -3.74
N ASP A 79 15.95 38.75 -2.71
CA ASP A 79 17.29 39.12 -2.26
C ASP A 79 18.29 37.95 -2.42
N PRO A 80 18.69 37.63 -3.68
CA PRO A 80 19.65 36.56 -3.93
C PRO A 80 21.07 36.99 -3.54
N GLY A 81 21.69 36.18 -2.68
CA GLY A 81 23.11 36.27 -2.33
C GLY A 81 24.00 35.46 -3.28
N ALA A 82 25.00 34.78 -2.72
CA ALA A 82 25.99 34.03 -3.50
C ALA A 82 25.37 32.87 -4.29
N GLN A 83 25.82 32.67 -5.53
CA GLN A 83 25.48 31.50 -6.33
C GLN A 83 26.11 30.24 -5.72
N VAL A 84 25.36 29.13 -5.71
CA VAL A 84 25.80 27.84 -5.19
C VAL A 84 25.75 26.75 -6.26
N GLN A 85 26.54 25.70 -6.04
CA GLN A 85 26.55 24.49 -6.85
C GLN A 85 25.95 23.33 -6.04
N PRO A 86 25.38 22.30 -6.72
CA PRO A 86 24.90 21.11 -6.02
C PRO A 86 26.05 20.37 -5.35
N ASP A 87 25.92 20.13 -4.04
CA ASP A 87 26.84 19.29 -3.28
C ASP A 87 26.14 18.72 -2.03
N VAL A 88 26.84 17.89 -1.27
CA VAL A 88 26.36 17.29 -0.02
C VAL A 88 26.72 18.16 1.20
N PRO A 89 25.97 18.09 2.31
CA PRO A 89 26.32 18.83 3.52
C PRO A 89 27.70 18.44 4.04
N SER A 90 28.54 19.44 4.34
CA SER A 90 29.95 19.25 4.74
C SER A 90 30.15 18.52 6.08
N ILE A 91 29.08 18.37 6.87
CA ILE A 91 29.06 17.59 8.12
C ILE A 91 29.10 16.08 7.88
N PHE A 92 28.81 15.62 6.66
CA PHE A 92 28.85 14.22 6.26
C PHE A 92 30.10 13.93 5.40
N PRO A 93 30.42 12.64 5.14
CA PRO A 93 31.49 12.30 4.21
C PRO A 93 31.34 13.02 2.88
N ARG A 94 32.44 13.55 2.33
CA ARG A 94 32.39 14.26 1.06
C ARG A 94 32.00 13.31 -0.05
N MET A 95 31.21 13.81 -0.99
CA MET A 95 30.86 13.05 -2.17
C MET A 95 32.11 12.91 -3.08
N PRO A 96 32.46 11.69 -3.53
CA PRO A 96 33.64 11.48 -4.37
C PRO A 96 33.64 12.35 -5.62
N ASN A 97 34.83 12.77 -6.08
CA ASN A 97 34.98 13.72 -7.20
C ASN A 97 34.60 13.10 -8.55
N ASP A 98 34.67 11.78 -8.67
CA ASP A 98 34.28 11.01 -9.84
C ASP A 98 32.77 10.77 -9.93
N GLN A 99 32.02 11.06 -8.86
CA GLN A 99 30.55 10.98 -8.88
C GLN A 99 29.90 12.27 -9.41
N PRO A 100 28.92 12.15 -10.33
CA PRO A 100 28.23 13.30 -10.86
C PRO A 100 27.40 13.97 -9.76
N ARG A 101 27.40 15.32 -9.72
CA ARG A 101 26.55 16.12 -8.83
C ARG A 101 25.10 16.16 -9.33
N THR A 102 24.50 14.98 -9.41
CA THR A 102 23.15 14.72 -9.91
C THR A 102 22.36 13.91 -8.89
N ARG A 103 21.06 13.72 -9.14
CA ARG A 103 20.21 12.85 -8.29
C ARG A 103 20.74 11.42 -8.20
N LEU A 104 21.31 10.90 -9.29
CA LEU A 104 21.91 9.56 -9.30
C LEU A 104 23.16 9.50 -8.43
N GLY A 105 24.03 10.51 -8.52
CA GLY A 105 25.18 10.59 -7.63
C GLY A 105 24.75 10.70 -6.17
N LEU A 106 23.79 11.58 -5.85
CA LEU A 106 23.28 11.71 -4.48
C LEU A 106 22.73 10.38 -3.95
N ALA A 107 22.01 9.62 -4.79
CA ALA A 107 21.52 8.29 -4.41
C ALA A 107 22.68 7.33 -4.09
N ARG A 108 23.72 7.28 -4.95
CA ARG A 108 24.92 6.45 -4.71
C ARG A 108 25.64 6.84 -3.43
N TRP A 109 25.81 8.13 -3.17
CA TRP A 109 26.42 8.65 -1.95
C TRP A 109 25.60 8.33 -0.69
N LEU A 110 24.27 8.43 -0.75
CA LEU A 110 23.39 8.08 0.37
C LEU A 110 23.46 6.59 0.71
N THR A 111 23.57 5.73 -0.29
CA THR A 111 23.66 4.27 -0.11
C THR A 111 25.09 3.76 -0.01
N ASP A 112 26.07 4.64 0.07
CA ASP A 112 27.47 4.27 0.21
C ASP A 112 27.69 3.58 1.58
N PRO A 113 28.44 2.46 1.64
CA PRO A 113 28.74 1.77 2.90
C PRO A 113 29.40 2.66 3.96
N GLU A 114 30.14 3.69 3.56
CA GLU A 114 30.77 4.65 4.47
C GLU A 114 29.79 5.71 4.98
N HIS A 115 28.58 5.80 4.43
CA HIS A 115 27.58 6.77 4.86
C HIS A 115 27.02 6.40 6.25
N PRO A 116 27.13 7.27 7.27
CA PRO A 116 26.88 6.89 8.65
C PRO A 116 25.40 6.70 9.03
N LEU A 117 24.45 7.31 8.31
CA LEU A 117 23.05 7.36 8.79
C LEU A 117 22.04 6.52 8.02
N VAL A 118 22.16 6.36 6.70
CA VAL A 118 21.04 5.86 5.89
C VAL A 118 20.62 4.45 6.28
N SER A 119 21.57 3.53 6.45
CA SER A 119 21.28 2.17 6.91
C SER A 119 20.61 2.17 8.29
N ARG A 120 21.15 2.92 9.26
CA ARG A 120 20.56 3.07 10.61
C ARG A 120 19.13 3.62 10.57
N VAL A 121 18.85 4.63 9.73
CA VAL A 121 17.50 5.18 9.54
C VAL A 121 16.55 4.13 8.98
N VAL A 122 16.98 3.39 7.95
CA VAL A 122 16.16 2.34 7.32
C VAL A 122 15.86 1.22 8.31
N VAL A 123 16.88 0.69 8.99
CA VAL A 123 16.75 -0.34 10.03
C VAL A 123 15.81 0.12 11.14
N ASN A 124 15.97 1.34 11.65
CA ASN A 124 15.14 1.85 12.73
C ASN A 124 13.65 1.96 12.32
N ARG A 125 13.37 2.30 11.06
CA ARG A 125 12.00 2.34 10.51
C ARG A 125 11.41 0.95 10.34
N LEU A 126 12.18 -0.01 9.82
CA LEU A 126 11.74 -1.41 9.71
C LEU A 126 11.48 -2.01 11.09
N TRP A 127 12.40 -1.78 12.03
CA TRP A 127 12.24 -2.17 13.42
C TRP A 127 10.95 -1.59 14.01
N LYS A 128 10.70 -0.30 13.84
CA LYS A 128 9.46 0.35 14.32
C LYS A 128 8.20 -0.29 13.73
N GLN A 129 8.22 -0.69 12.46
CA GLN A 129 7.06 -1.35 11.84
C GLN A 129 6.75 -2.68 12.52
N LEU A 130 7.78 -3.46 12.84
CA LEU A 130 7.65 -4.78 13.44
C LEU A 130 7.42 -4.74 14.96
N PHE A 131 8.14 -3.89 15.69
CA PHE A 131 8.14 -3.84 17.16
C PHE A 131 7.34 -2.66 17.72
N GLY A 132 6.71 -1.85 16.88
CA GLY A 132 5.84 -0.72 17.27
C GLY A 132 6.59 0.56 17.62
N THR A 133 7.75 0.44 18.28
CA THR A 133 8.64 1.54 18.62
C THR A 133 10.02 1.29 18.03
N GLY A 134 10.62 2.29 17.39
CA GLY A 134 11.99 2.19 16.87
C GLY A 134 13.01 2.04 17.99
N ILE A 135 14.18 1.45 17.69
CA ILE A 135 15.34 1.45 18.61
C ILE A 135 15.65 2.90 19.03
N VAL A 136 15.62 3.81 18.07
CA VAL A 136 15.50 5.27 18.28
C VAL A 136 14.03 5.64 18.16
N LYS A 137 13.41 6.11 19.26
CA LYS A 137 11.98 6.46 19.32
C LYS A 137 11.63 7.59 18.35
N THR A 138 12.52 8.57 18.20
CA THR A 138 12.39 9.72 17.29
C THR A 138 12.71 9.34 15.84
N LEU A 139 11.74 8.76 15.14
CA LEU A 139 11.92 8.30 13.75
C LEU A 139 12.36 9.40 12.76
N GLY A 140 12.02 10.66 13.05
CA GLY A 140 12.37 11.82 12.22
C GLY A 140 13.72 12.44 12.53
N ASP A 141 14.35 12.06 13.65
CA ASP A 141 15.61 12.63 14.11
C ASP A 141 16.46 11.57 14.81
N LEU A 142 17.51 11.12 14.11
CA LEU A 142 18.56 10.24 14.65
C LEU A 142 19.81 11.03 15.07
N GLY A 143 19.74 12.36 15.05
CA GLY A 143 20.80 13.27 15.46
C GLY A 143 20.74 13.60 16.95
N THR A 144 21.39 14.70 17.33
CA THR A 144 21.57 15.08 18.75
C THR A 144 20.31 15.58 19.44
N GLN A 145 19.29 15.97 18.68
CA GLN A 145 17.98 16.39 19.22
C GLN A 145 16.99 15.22 19.30
N GLY A 146 17.36 14.05 18.76
CA GLY A 146 16.62 12.81 18.89
C GLY A 146 16.87 12.08 20.21
N GLU A 147 16.06 11.05 20.48
CA GLU A 147 16.29 10.13 21.58
C GLU A 147 17.50 9.24 21.27
N ARG A 148 18.28 8.86 22.29
CA ARG A 148 19.36 7.89 22.11
C ARG A 148 18.80 6.50 21.77
N PRO A 149 19.51 5.68 20.98
CA PRO A 149 19.10 4.30 20.72
C PRO A 149 19.00 3.52 22.04
N SER A 150 17.92 2.77 22.25
CA SER A 150 17.81 1.87 23.41
C SER A 150 18.85 0.75 23.36
N HIS A 151 19.18 0.28 22.15
CA HIS A 151 20.15 -0.79 21.90
C HIS A 151 21.12 -0.37 20.77
N PRO A 152 22.15 0.45 21.07
CA PRO A 152 23.02 1.02 20.04
C PRO A 152 23.80 -0.04 19.27
N ALA A 153 24.37 -1.04 19.96
CA ALA A 153 25.10 -2.12 19.31
C ALA A 153 24.23 -2.96 18.38
N LEU A 154 22.96 -3.17 18.73
CA LEU A 154 22.00 -3.88 17.87
C LEU A 154 21.65 -3.07 16.62
N LEU A 155 21.43 -1.76 16.77
CA LEU A 155 21.18 -0.87 15.64
C LEU A 155 22.37 -0.86 14.67
N ASP A 156 23.58 -0.77 15.18
CA ASP A 156 24.81 -0.80 14.38
C ASP A 156 24.97 -2.14 13.66
N TRP A 157 24.77 -3.26 14.36
CA TRP A 157 24.87 -4.59 13.78
C TRP A 157 23.86 -4.81 12.65
N LEU A 158 22.58 -4.48 12.88
CA LEU A 158 21.54 -4.59 11.84
C LEU A 158 21.79 -3.64 10.66
N ALA A 159 22.37 -2.47 10.91
CA ALA A 159 22.71 -1.51 9.86
C ALA A 159 23.85 -2.01 8.96
N VAL A 160 24.85 -2.67 9.55
CA VAL A 160 25.91 -3.37 8.79
C VAL A 160 25.33 -4.54 8.02
N GLU A 161 24.50 -5.38 8.65
CA GLU A 161 23.83 -6.51 8.00
C GLU A 161 23.01 -6.09 6.78
N LEU A 162 22.31 -4.95 6.86
CA LEU A 162 21.56 -4.41 5.72
C LEU A 162 22.48 -4.07 4.54
N ILE A 163 23.66 -3.51 4.81
CA ILE A 163 24.64 -3.16 3.76
C ILE A 163 25.29 -4.42 3.19
N GLU A 164 25.76 -5.32 4.04
CA GLU A 164 26.46 -6.56 3.63
C GLU A 164 25.55 -7.54 2.87
N SER A 165 24.24 -7.50 3.14
CA SER A 165 23.24 -8.26 2.40
C SER A 165 22.79 -7.60 1.08
N ASP A 166 23.52 -6.58 0.59
CA ASP A 166 23.19 -5.80 -0.61
C ASP A 166 21.80 -5.15 -0.53
N TRP A 167 21.51 -4.51 0.62
CA TRP A 167 20.25 -3.83 0.90
C TRP A 167 19.01 -4.74 0.82
N ASN A 168 19.16 -6.03 1.12
CA ASN A 168 18.07 -6.99 1.08
C ASN A 168 17.10 -6.82 2.25
N VAL A 169 16.07 -6.01 2.03
CA VAL A 169 15.02 -5.72 3.03
C VAL A 169 14.29 -6.99 3.50
N LYS A 170 14.04 -7.96 2.60
CA LYS A 170 13.35 -9.20 2.97
C LYS A 170 14.18 -10.07 3.91
N HIS A 171 15.49 -10.13 3.67
CA HIS A 171 16.43 -10.81 4.56
C HIS A 171 16.40 -10.20 5.96
N LEU A 172 16.53 -8.87 6.05
CA LEU A 172 16.51 -8.16 7.32
C LEU A 172 15.16 -8.32 8.06
N GLN A 173 14.04 -8.24 7.35
CA GLN A 173 12.71 -8.49 7.93
C GLN A 173 12.61 -9.93 8.46
N LYS A 174 13.04 -10.93 7.68
CA LYS A 174 13.05 -12.34 8.13
C LYS A 174 13.91 -12.51 9.38
N LEU A 175 15.09 -11.90 9.42
CA LEU A 175 16.00 -11.95 10.57
C LEU A 175 15.32 -11.39 11.83
N MET A 176 14.64 -10.24 11.73
CA MET A 176 13.89 -9.65 12.84
C MET A 176 12.70 -10.53 13.27
N LEU A 177 11.89 -11.00 12.31
CA LEU A 177 10.68 -11.82 12.56
C LEU A 177 11.01 -13.19 13.18
N MET A 178 12.17 -13.76 12.85
CA MET A 178 12.63 -15.05 13.37
C MET A 178 13.42 -14.92 14.66
N SER A 179 13.61 -13.70 15.19
CA SER A 179 14.30 -13.49 16.45
C SER A 179 13.45 -13.96 17.64
N ALA A 180 14.11 -14.47 18.68
CA ALA A 180 13.44 -14.82 19.94
C ALA A 180 12.70 -13.61 20.53
N THR A 181 13.22 -12.39 20.34
CA THR A 181 12.59 -11.14 20.79
C THR A 181 11.27 -10.85 20.09
N TYR A 182 11.17 -11.08 18.77
CA TYR A 182 9.93 -10.88 18.04
C TYR A 182 8.87 -11.93 18.40
N GLN A 183 9.29 -13.17 18.67
CA GLN A 183 8.43 -14.32 18.97
C GLN A 183 8.00 -14.43 20.44
N GLN A 184 8.33 -13.44 21.28
CA GLN A 184 7.84 -13.37 22.66
C GLN A 184 6.31 -13.24 22.70
N LYS A 185 5.71 -13.56 23.85
CA LYS A 185 4.30 -13.25 24.12
C LYS A 185 4.18 -11.78 24.57
N SER A 186 3.06 -11.14 24.26
CA SER A 186 2.73 -9.79 24.78
C SER A 186 2.16 -9.80 26.20
N GLN A 187 2.07 -10.97 26.84
CA GLN A 187 1.44 -11.11 28.16
C GLN A 187 2.03 -10.15 29.19
N TYR A 188 1.15 -9.36 29.79
CA TYR A 188 1.49 -8.45 30.88
C TYR A 188 1.59 -9.21 32.21
N THR A 189 2.76 -9.18 32.83
CA THR A 189 3.03 -9.88 34.10
C THR A 189 3.28 -8.95 35.30
N GLY A 190 3.31 -7.62 35.10
CA GLY A 190 3.55 -6.65 36.18
C GLY A 190 5.03 -6.46 36.57
N LEU A 191 5.92 -7.38 36.18
CA LEU A 191 7.27 -7.50 36.75
C LEU A 191 8.23 -6.34 36.40
N TYR A 192 8.01 -5.64 35.29
CA TYR A 192 8.95 -4.65 34.75
C TYR A 192 8.36 -3.26 34.56
N ASP A 193 7.10 -3.04 34.93
CA ASP A 193 6.39 -1.81 34.54
C ASP A 193 6.88 -0.56 35.28
N GLU A 194 7.40 -0.72 36.50
CA GLU A 194 8.06 0.39 37.22
C GLU A 194 9.41 0.78 36.59
N VAL A 195 10.07 -0.16 35.92
CA VAL A 195 11.44 0.03 35.37
C VAL A 195 11.41 0.41 33.89
N ASP A 196 10.51 -0.19 33.11
CA ASP A 196 10.38 -0.02 31.67
C ASP A 196 8.89 -0.01 31.23
N PRO A 197 8.14 1.04 31.59
CA PRO A 197 6.71 1.15 31.28
C PRO A 197 6.42 1.18 29.77
N ASP A 198 7.37 1.68 28.97
CA ASP A 198 7.28 1.80 27.52
C ASP A 198 7.73 0.52 26.76
N ASN A 199 8.12 -0.54 27.48
CA ASN A 199 8.68 -1.78 26.92
C ASN A 199 9.86 -1.53 25.95
N ARG A 200 10.73 -0.55 26.26
CA ARG A 200 11.92 -0.18 25.48
C ARG A 200 13.01 -1.26 25.52
N LEU A 201 13.05 -2.05 26.58
CA LEU A 201 13.96 -3.17 26.81
C LEU A 201 13.44 -4.50 26.25
N LEU A 202 12.21 -4.52 25.73
CA LEU A 202 11.63 -5.67 25.00
C LEU A 202 11.55 -6.92 25.88
N SER A 203 11.04 -6.74 27.10
CA SER A 203 10.78 -7.82 28.06
C SER A 203 9.57 -8.69 27.67
N ARG A 204 8.72 -8.15 26.79
CA ARG A 204 7.54 -8.80 26.18
C ARG A 204 7.39 -8.34 24.73
N ALA A 205 6.56 -9.04 23.95
CA ALA A 205 6.19 -8.55 22.63
C ALA A 205 5.36 -7.26 22.72
N SER A 206 5.70 -6.27 21.89
CA SER A 206 4.96 -5.02 21.84
C SER A 206 3.55 -5.22 21.29
N ARG A 207 2.58 -4.72 22.05
CA ARG A 207 1.17 -4.73 21.66
C ARG A 207 0.78 -3.41 21.01
N PHE A 208 0.28 -3.43 19.76
CA PHE A 208 -0.18 -2.20 19.09
C PHE A 208 -1.18 -2.47 17.96
N ARG A 209 -2.13 -1.54 17.78
CA ARG A 209 -3.12 -1.59 16.71
C ARG A 209 -2.46 -1.58 15.33
N LEU A 210 -2.96 -2.45 14.44
CA LEU A 210 -2.63 -2.49 13.02
C LEU A 210 -2.98 -1.15 12.34
N SER A 211 -2.29 -0.82 11.24
CA SER A 211 -2.64 0.37 10.45
C SER A 211 -4.00 0.22 9.77
N ALA A 212 -4.57 1.33 9.31
CA ALA A 212 -5.88 1.36 8.64
C ALA A 212 -5.98 0.36 7.47
N GLU A 213 -4.94 0.31 6.65
CA GLU A 213 -4.85 -0.57 5.48
C GLU A 213 -4.74 -2.03 5.94
N GLU A 214 -3.93 -2.31 6.96
CA GLU A 214 -3.74 -3.66 7.53
C GLU A 214 -5.01 -4.19 8.20
N ILE A 215 -5.78 -3.37 8.92
CA ILE A 215 -7.05 -3.80 9.53
C ILE A 215 -8.03 -4.28 8.45
N ARG A 216 -8.20 -3.49 7.39
CA ARG A 216 -9.07 -3.85 6.28
C ARG A 216 -8.56 -5.12 5.59
N ASP A 217 -7.27 -5.17 5.28
CA ASP A 217 -6.68 -6.30 4.56
C ASP A 217 -6.72 -7.58 5.42
N ASN A 218 -6.58 -7.47 6.75
CA ASN A 218 -6.71 -8.59 7.67
C ASN A 218 -8.14 -9.15 7.67
N ALA A 219 -9.16 -8.30 7.75
CA ALA A 219 -10.56 -8.75 7.70
C ALA A 219 -10.89 -9.47 6.39
N LEU A 220 -10.41 -8.94 5.25
CA LEU A 220 -10.58 -9.58 3.94
C LEU A 220 -9.77 -10.89 3.82
N ALA A 221 -8.60 -10.98 4.43
CA ALA A 221 -7.80 -12.20 4.44
C ALA A 221 -8.45 -13.30 5.27
N ILE A 222 -8.93 -12.96 6.47
CA ILE A 222 -9.66 -13.87 7.37
C ILE A 222 -10.94 -14.38 6.68
N SER A 223 -11.68 -13.51 5.99
CA SER A 223 -12.89 -13.93 5.26
C SER A 223 -12.61 -14.68 3.97
N GLY A 224 -11.39 -14.63 3.42
CA GLY A 224 -11.05 -15.21 2.13
C GLY A 224 -11.42 -14.34 0.92
N LEU A 225 -11.89 -13.11 1.14
CA LEU A 225 -12.21 -12.16 0.06
C LEU A 225 -10.96 -11.48 -0.54
N LEU A 226 -9.86 -11.40 0.21
CA LEU A 226 -8.69 -10.62 -0.19
C LEU A 226 -8.13 -11.07 -1.55
N THR A 227 -8.00 -10.11 -2.47
CA THR A 227 -7.37 -10.36 -3.78
C THR A 227 -5.87 -10.02 -3.75
N ASP A 228 -5.04 -11.00 -4.10
CA ASP A 228 -3.56 -10.89 -4.10
C ASP A 228 -2.95 -10.28 -5.37
N LYS A 229 -3.77 -9.74 -6.27
CA LYS A 229 -3.34 -9.10 -7.51
C LYS A 229 -2.43 -7.89 -7.25
N ILE A 230 -1.19 -7.99 -7.75
CA ILE A 230 -0.18 -6.92 -7.68
C ILE A 230 -0.22 -6.05 -8.95
N GLY A 231 -0.09 -4.72 -8.79
CA GLY A 231 -0.06 -3.75 -9.88
C GLY A 231 -1.44 -3.28 -10.35
N GLY A 232 -1.54 -2.61 -11.49
CA GLY A 232 -2.81 -2.09 -12.01
C GLY A 232 -3.32 -0.80 -11.34
N PRO A 233 -4.50 -0.31 -11.77
CA PRO A 233 -5.03 0.97 -11.32
C PRO A 233 -5.52 0.92 -9.86
N SER A 234 -5.71 2.10 -9.27
CA SER A 234 -6.39 2.23 -7.97
C SER A 234 -7.86 1.83 -8.05
N VAL A 235 -8.37 1.29 -6.95
CA VAL A 235 -9.76 0.83 -6.80
C VAL A 235 -10.55 1.71 -5.83
N ARG A 236 -11.88 1.59 -5.87
CA ARG A 236 -12.83 2.37 -5.08
C ARG A 236 -13.72 1.41 -4.28
N PRO A 237 -13.30 0.99 -3.07
CA PRO A 237 -14.11 0.15 -2.19
C PRO A 237 -15.44 0.80 -1.77
N TYR A 238 -16.25 0.10 -0.98
CA TYR A 238 -17.47 0.64 -0.40
C TYR A 238 -17.25 1.99 0.27
N GLN A 239 -18.21 2.89 0.09
CA GLN A 239 -18.18 4.19 0.72
C GLN A 239 -19.60 4.74 0.91
N PRO A 240 -19.85 5.55 1.96
CA PRO A 240 -21.08 6.32 2.06
C PRO A 240 -21.30 7.19 0.82
N SER A 241 -22.53 7.19 0.29
CA SER A 241 -22.90 7.84 -0.98
C SER A 241 -22.52 9.33 -1.06
N ASP A 242 -22.58 10.03 0.08
CA ASP A 242 -22.47 11.48 0.12
C ASP A 242 -21.09 11.98 0.55
N TYR A 243 -20.13 11.09 0.82
CA TYR A 243 -18.83 11.52 1.36
C TYR A 243 -17.99 12.36 0.38
N TYR A 244 -18.14 12.13 -0.93
CA TYR A 244 -17.45 12.91 -1.99
C TYR A 244 -18.38 13.85 -2.76
N SER A 245 -19.62 14.09 -2.29
CA SER A 245 -20.62 14.92 -2.99
C SER A 245 -20.15 16.37 -3.21
N ASP A 246 -19.36 16.91 -2.27
CA ASP A 246 -19.09 18.35 -2.18
C ASP A 246 -17.76 18.79 -2.82
N LYS A 247 -17.07 17.93 -3.59
CA LYS A 247 -15.71 18.22 -4.08
C LYS A 247 -15.57 18.06 -5.60
N ILE A 248 -15.47 19.21 -6.29
CA ILE A 248 -15.05 19.42 -7.69
C ILE A 248 -14.18 18.25 -8.20
N GLY A 249 -14.74 17.39 -9.05
CA GLY A 249 -14.04 16.23 -9.64
C GLY A 249 -14.91 14.97 -9.81
N ARG A 250 -14.39 13.99 -10.57
CA ARG A 250 -15.04 12.69 -10.84
C ARG A 250 -15.55 12.03 -9.56
N GLY A 251 -16.83 11.65 -9.53
CA GLY A 251 -17.49 11.01 -8.37
C GLY A 251 -16.83 9.69 -7.93
N TRP A 252 -17.39 9.07 -6.89
CA TRP A 252 -16.93 7.76 -6.41
C TRP A 252 -17.66 6.64 -7.15
N ASP A 253 -17.09 6.20 -8.27
CA ASP A 253 -17.59 5.03 -8.98
C ASP A 253 -17.07 3.75 -8.31
N GLN A 254 -17.90 3.13 -7.49
CA GLN A 254 -17.54 1.96 -6.68
C GLN A 254 -17.05 0.82 -7.59
N SER A 255 -15.88 0.28 -7.26
CA SER A 255 -15.32 -0.92 -7.91
C SER A 255 -16.23 -2.13 -7.70
N ARG A 256 -16.23 -3.06 -8.66
CA ARG A 256 -17.05 -4.28 -8.64
C ARG A 256 -16.17 -5.53 -8.74
N GLY A 257 -16.70 -6.67 -8.30
CA GLY A 257 -15.98 -7.96 -8.38
C GLY A 257 -14.68 -7.94 -7.57
N GLU A 258 -13.64 -8.60 -8.07
CA GLU A 258 -12.33 -8.70 -7.40
C GLU A 258 -11.71 -7.34 -7.02
N ASP A 259 -11.98 -6.29 -7.81
CA ASP A 259 -11.43 -4.96 -7.57
C ASP A 259 -11.95 -4.35 -6.24
N LEU A 260 -13.10 -4.79 -5.74
CA LEU A 260 -13.67 -4.36 -4.47
C LEU A 260 -12.86 -4.87 -3.26
N TYR A 261 -12.19 -6.02 -3.41
CA TYR A 261 -11.48 -6.73 -2.34
C TYR A 261 -9.96 -6.67 -2.45
N ARG A 262 -9.41 -5.76 -3.27
CA ARG A 262 -7.96 -5.56 -3.35
C ARG A 262 -7.41 -4.95 -2.07
N ARG A 263 -6.11 -5.18 -1.83
CA ARG A 263 -5.36 -4.60 -0.71
C ARG A 263 -5.56 -3.08 -0.59
N GLY A 264 -5.62 -2.57 0.63
CA GLY A 264 -5.79 -1.15 0.96
C GLY A 264 -4.73 -0.24 0.33
N LEU A 265 -3.57 -0.82 -0.01
CA LEU A 265 -2.52 -0.20 -0.83
C LEU A 265 -3.05 0.37 -2.16
N TYR A 266 -4.04 -0.29 -2.78
CA TYR A 266 -4.62 0.08 -4.08
C TYR A 266 -5.88 0.95 -3.96
N THR A 267 -6.40 1.17 -2.76
CA THR A 267 -7.54 2.08 -2.57
C THR A 267 -7.23 3.45 -3.15
N TYR A 268 -8.22 4.13 -3.70
CA TYR A 268 -8.10 5.47 -4.24
C TYR A 268 -8.26 6.53 -3.14
N TRP A 269 -7.42 7.57 -3.19
CA TRP A 269 -7.37 8.64 -2.20
C TRP A 269 -7.15 9.95 -2.97
N ARG A 270 -7.83 11.03 -2.57
CA ARG A 270 -7.49 12.39 -3.05
C ARG A 270 -6.50 13.02 -2.06
N ARG A 271 -5.70 13.99 -2.50
CA ARG A 271 -4.68 14.63 -1.65
C ARG A 271 -5.26 15.16 -0.33
N THR A 272 -6.44 15.79 -0.39
CA THR A 272 -7.14 16.43 0.73
C THR A 272 -8.39 15.67 1.20
N THR A 273 -8.61 14.46 0.69
CA THR A 273 -9.77 13.64 1.08
C THR A 273 -9.35 12.17 1.12
N VAL A 274 -9.10 11.69 2.33
CA VAL A 274 -8.76 10.30 2.65
C VAL A 274 -10.02 9.45 2.56
N TYR A 275 -9.86 8.16 2.25
CA TYR A 275 -10.94 7.18 2.31
C TYR A 275 -11.50 7.11 3.76
N PRO A 276 -12.82 7.20 3.98
CA PRO A 276 -13.39 7.46 5.31
C PRO A 276 -13.01 6.43 6.36
N ALA A 277 -13.07 5.13 6.03
CA ALA A 277 -12.65 4.09 6.96
C ALA A 277 -11.17 4.27 7.35
N PHE A 278 -10.30 4.61 6.40
CA PHE A 278 -8.89 4.85 6.70
C PHE A 278 -8.66 6.09 7.57
N GLN A 279 -9.46 7.14 7.39
CA GLN A 279 -9.42 8.32 8.24
C GLN A 279 -9.78 7.97 9.70
N ILE A 280 -10.82 7.16 9.90
CA ILE A 280 -11.22 6.70 11.26
C ILE A 280 -10.12 5.88 11.92
N PHE A 281 -9.35 5.10 11.15
CA PHE A 281 -8.22 4.32 11.62
C PHE A 281 -6.86 5.05 11.53
N ASP A 282 -6.86 6.38 11.67
CA ASP A 282 -5.67 7.23 11.78
C ASP A 282 -4.72 7.22 10.57
N ALA A 283 -5.22 6.92 9.36
CA ALA A 283 -4.39 7.07 8.17
C ALA A 283 -4.05 8.56 7.96
N PRO A 284 -2.77 8.89 7.75
CA PRO A 284 -2.35 10.28 7.59
C PRO A 284 -2.91 10.88 6.31
N SER A 285 -3.15 12.19 6.32
CA SER A 285 -3.44 12.93 5.08
C SER A 285 -2.22 12.93 4.16
N ARG A 286 -2.44 13.16 2.86
CA ARG A 286 -1.35 13.27 1.86
C ARG A 286 -0.94 14.73 1.62
N GLU A 287 -1.29 15.61 2.55
CA GLU A 287 -0.96 17.04 2.49
C GLU A 287 0.47 17.29 2.96
N PHE A 288 0.91 16.54 3.97
CA PHE A 288 2.21 16.67 4.62
C PHE A 288 2.91 15.32 4.73
N CYS A 289 4.24 15.34 4.88
CA CYS A 289 5.01 14.15 5.17
C CYS A 289 4.76 13.70 6.62
N THR A 290 4.34 12.45 6.81
CA THR A 290 4.13 11.86 8.14
C THR A 290 5.16 10.77 8.39
N VAL A 291 6.13 11.05 9.25
CA VAL A 291 7.20 10.08 9.59
C VAL A 291 6.71 9.04 10.59
N ASN A 292 5.94 9.45 11.60
CA ASN A 292 5.30 8.55 12.55
C ASN A 292 3.78 8.64 12.42
N ARG A 293 3.14 7.53 12.05
CA ARG A 293 1.69 7.47 11.93
C ARG A 293 1.06 7.46 13.34
N PRO A 294 0.06 8.32 13.61
CA PRO A 294 -0.66 8.29 14.87
C PRO A 294 -1.43 6.97 15.02
N ARG A 295 -1.69 6.58 16.27
CA ARG A 295 -2.49 5.41 16.63
C ARG A 295 -3.38 5.79 17.80
N THR A 296 -4.68 5.77 17.57
CA THR A 296 -5.72 5.95 18.57
C THR A 296 -6.62 4.73 18.59
N ASN A 297 -7.20 4.46 19.75
CA ASN A 297 -8.23 3.43 19.96
C ASN A 297 -9.48 4.16 20.44
N THR A 298 -10.51 4.25 19.60
CA THR A 298 -11.74 4.99 19.90
C THR A 298 -12.98 4.11 19.72
N PRO A 299 -14.07 4.35 20.48
CA PRO A 299 -15.32 3.61 20.28
C PRO A 299 -15.87 3.70 18.85
N LEU A 300 -15.62 4.80 18.13
CA LEU A 300 -16.04 4.98 16.73
C LEU A 300 -15.38 3.96 15.80
N GLN A 301 -14.14 3.55 16.07
CA GLN A 301 -13.45 2.53 15.28
C GLN A 301 -14.13 1.17 15.41
N ALA A 302 -14.54 0.78 16.63
CA ALA A 302 -15.31 -0.45 16.85
C ALA A 302 -16.66 -0.40 16.10
N LEU A 303 -17.32 0.76 16.08
CA LEU A 303 -18.56 0.94 15.30
C LEU A 303 -18.33 0.81 13.79
N VAL A 304 -17.19 1.27 13.26
CA VAL A 304 -16.85 1.05 11.84
C VAL A 304 -16.67 -0.43 11.53
N LEU A 305 -15.96 -1.19 12.38
CA LEU A 305 -15.79 -2.64 12.21
C LEU A 305 -17.13 -3.39 12.26
N MET A 306 -18.10 -2.89 13.02
CA MET A 306 -19.43 -3.50 13.15
C MET A 306 -20.38 -3.16 11.98
N ASN A 307 -20.22 -1.99 11.34
CA ASN A 307 -21.27 -1.42 10.48
C ASN A 307 -20.83 -1.08 9.05
N ASP A 308 -19.54 -0.86 8.78
CA ASP A 308 -19.12 -0.57 7.40
C ASP A 308 -19.33 -1.81 6.53
N PRO A 309 -19.91 -1.67 5.32
CA PRO A 309 -20.24 -2.79 4.45
C PRO A 309 -19.08 -3.75 4.20
N THR A 310 -17.84 -3.22 4.18
CA THR A 310 -16.63 -4.04 4.00
C THR A 310 -16.48 -5.09 5.10
N TYR A 311 -16.69 -4.71 6.37
CA TYR A 311 -16.51 -5.63 7.50
C TYR A 311 -17.74 -6.50 7.74
N VAL A 312 -18.95 -5.99 7.48
CA VAL A 312 -20.18 -6.80 7.54
C VAL A 312 -20.12 -7.92 6.50
N GLU A 313 -19.71 -7.60 5.28
CA GLU A 313 -19.53 -8.61 4.23
C GLU A 313 -18.39 -9.58 4.58
N ALA A 314 -17.26 -9.08 5.09
CA ALA A 314 -16.16 -9.94 5.52
C ALA A 314 -16.61 -10.90 6.63
N ALA A 315 -17.39 -10.45 7.61
CA ALA A 315 -17.97 -11.31 8.65
C ALA A 315 -18.88 -12.38 8.05
N ARG A 316 -19.72 -12.01 7.08
CA ARG A 316 -20.62 -12.94 6.40
C ARG A 316 -19.87 -14.03 5.63
N VAL A 317 -18.84 -13.66 4.87
CA VAL A 317 -18.06 -14.63 4.09
C VAL A 317 -17.17 -15.46 5.03
N PHE A 318 -16.67 -14.88 6.12
CA PHE A 318 -15.99 -15.64 7.15
C PHE A 318 -16.91 -16.69 7.80
N ALA A 319 -18.19 -16.35 8.05
CA ALA A 319 -19.18 -17.31 8.52
C ALA A 319 -19.41 -18.49 7.57
N GLN A 320 -19.38 -18.26 6.25
CA GLN A 320 -19.45 -19.34 5.26
C GLN A 320 -18.26 -20.28 5.41
N ARG A 321 -17.05 -19.72 5.48
CA ARG A 321 -15.83 -20.51 5.71
C ARG A 321 -15.89 -21.29 7.03
N ILE A 322 -16.41 -20.70 8.10
CA ILE A 322 -16.58 -21.40 9.38
C ILE A 322 -17.53 -22.61 9.21
N LEU A 323 -18.63 -22.45 8.48
CA LEU A 323 -19.60 -23.53 8.25
C LEU A 323 -19.05 -24.66 7.37
N GLU A 324 -18.24 -24.32 6.38
CA GLU A 324 -17.69 -25.25 5.39
C GLU A 324 -16.38 -25.92 5.85
N GLU A 325 -15.46 -25.16 6.43
CA GLU A 325 -14.11 -25.59 6.81
C GLU A 325 -13.98 -25.92 8.31
N GLY A 326 -14.88 -25.41 9.16
CA GLY A 326 -14.80 -25.53 10.62
C GLY A 326 -15.26 -26.87 11.20
N GLY A 327 -15.60 -27.85 10.35
CA GLY A 327 -16.05 -29.18 10.75
C GLY A 327 -17.53 -29.25 11.15
N SER A 328 -17.93 -30.39 11.71
CA SER A 328 -19.34 -30.76 11.93
C SER A 328 -19.92 -30.34 13.28
N THR A 329 -19.10 -29.87 14.21
CA THR A 329 -19.54 -29.50 15.56
C THR A 329 -19.43 -28.00 15.79
N THR A 330 -20.30 -27.43 16.62
CA THR A 330 -20.21 -26.02 17.01
C THR A 330 -18.87 -25.68 17.64
N GLU A 331 -18.30 -26.61 18.42
CA GLU A 331 -17.01 -26.40 19.08
C GLU A 331 -15.84 -26.39 18.10
N SER A 332 -15.80 -27.32 17.14
CA SER A 332 -14.78 -27.31 16.09
C SER A 332 -14.83 -26.03 15.25
N ARG A 333 -16.03 -25.49 15.02
CA ARG A 333 -16.25 -24.23 14.30
C ARG A 333 -15.73 -23.02 15.08
N PHE A 334 -15.94 -22.98 16.40
CA PHE A 334 -15.34 -21.93 17.25
C PHE A 334 -13.82 -22.00 17.26
N VAL A 335 -13.24 -23.21 17.35
CA VAL A 335 -11.79 -23.41 17.28
C VAL A 335 -11.25 -22.91 15.94
N PHE A 336 -11.90 -23.25 14.83
CA PHE A 336 -11.52 -22.77 13.50
C PHE A 336 -11.60 -21.24 13.41
N ALA A 337 -12.68 -20.64 13.90
CA ALA A 337 -12.87 -19.19 13.86
C ALA A 337 -11.76 -18.44 14.63
N PHE A 338 -11.45 -18.87 15.86
CA PHE A 338 -10.40 -18.26 16.67
C PHE A 338 -9.01 -18.46 16.09
N ARG A 339 -8.69 -19.68 15.61
CA ARG A 339 -7.38 -19.93 15.02
C ARG A 339 -7.16 -19.13 13.75
N THR A 340 -8.22 -18.86 13.00
CA THR A 340 -8.14 -18.06 11.77
C THR A 340 -8.02 -16.56 12.07
N ALA A 341 -8.78 -16.04 13.04
CA ALA A 341 -8.83 -14.60 13.32
C ALA A 341 -7.73 -14.11 14.29
N VAL A 342 -7.41 -14.88 15.33
CA VAL A 342 -6.51 -14.49 16.43
C VAL A 342 -5.39 -15.49 16.70
N ALA A 343 -5.20 -16.49 15.82
CA ALA A 343 -4.08 -17.44 15.85
C ALA A 343 -3.93 -18.31 17.12
N ARG A 344 -5.00 -18.47 17.91
CA ARG A 344 -5.06 -19.33 19.10
C ARG A 344 -6.40 -20.04 19.21
N GLU A 345 -6.56 -20.92 20.19
CA GLU A 345 -7.85 -21.50 20.52
C GLU A 345 -8.61 -20.59 21.49
N PRO A 346 -9.96 -20.64 21.51
CA PRO A 346 -10.74 -19.90 22.50
C PRO A 346 -10.47 -20.49 23.88
N THR A 347 -10.40 -19.63 24.88
CA THR A 347 -10.43 -20.07 26.29
C THR A 347 -11.81 -20.62 26.63
N LEU A 348 -11.90 -21.38 27.72
CA LEU A 348 -13.19 -21.94 28.17
C LEU A 348 -14.22 -20.84 28.43
N GLN A 349 -13.80 -19.71 28.99
CA GLN A 349 -14.66 -18.56 29.27
C GLN A 349 -15.18 -17.91 27.97
N GLU A 350 -14.30 -17.70 26.99
CA GLU A 350 -14.69 -17.15 25.68
C GLU A 350 -15.65 -18.08 24.94
N TRP A 351 -15.36 -19.38 24.96
CA TRP A 351 -16.23 -20.39 24.37
C TRP A 351 -17.62 -20.37 25.02
N GLN A 352 -17.70 -20.31 26.36
CA GLN A 352 -18.99 -20.26 27.07
C GLN A 352 -19.81 -19.03 26.69
N VAL A 353 -19.19 -17.84 26.63
CA VAL A 353 -19.86 -16.59 26.26
C VAL A 353 -20.34 -16.64 24.80
N LEU A 354 -19.49 -17.08 23.88
CA LEU A 354 -19.83 -17.13 22.46
C LEU A 354 -20.84 -18.23 22.15
N HIS A 355 -20.80 -19.36 22.85
CA HIS A 355 -21.79 -20.42 22.71
C HIS A 355 -23.16 -19.97 23.25
N GLN A 356 -23.21 -19.23 24.36
CA GLN A 356 -24.44 -18.61 24.83
C GLN A 356 -25.00 -17.64 23.78
N LEU A 357 -24.13 -16.80 23.22
CA LEU A 357 -24.52 -15.83 22.20
C LEU A 357 -24.98 -16.51 20.91
N TYR A 358 -24.33 -17.61 20.50
CA TYR A 358 -24.75 -18.43 19.36
C TYR A 358 -26.21 -18.86 19.52
N ARG A 359 -26.57 -19.41 20.68
CA ARG A 359 -27.94 -19.87 20.95
C ARG A 359 -28.94 -18.72 20.88
N GLN A 360 -28.60 -17.58 21.47
CA GLN A 360 -29.47 -16.39 21.46
C GLN A 360 -29.68 -15.86 20.04
N GLN A 361 -28.61 -15.76 19.23
CA GLN A 361 -28.72 -15.29 17.86
C GLN A 361 -29.47 -16.28 16.96
N TYR A 362 -29.26 -17.58 17.16
CA TYR A 362 -30.00 -18.62 16.47
C TYR A 362 -31.50 -18.51 16.73
N GLU A 363 -31.91 -18.39 18.00
CA GLU A 363 -33.32 -18.22 18.38
C GLU A 363 -33.94 -16.95 17.78
N ILE A 364 -33.18 -15.84 17.69
CA ILE A 364 -33.63 -14.60 17.05
C ILE A 364 -33.84 -14.79 15.56
N TYR A 365 -32.87 -15.36 14.85
CA TYR A 365 -32.94 -15.54 13.39
C TYR A 365 -33.93 -16.63 12.97
N GLU A 366 -34.19 -17.62 13.82
CA GLU A 366 -35.25 -18.61 13.61
C GLU A 366 -36.65 -17.96 13.67
N GLN A 367 -36.82 -16.92 14.50
CA GLN A 367 -38.08 -16.17 14.62
C GLN A 367 -38.22 -15.05 13.59
N ASP A 368 -37.09 -14.50 13.12
CA ASP A 368 -37.04 -13.38 12.17
C ASP A 368 -36.20 -13.72 10.93
N ASN A 369 -36.84 -14.42 9.99
CA ASN A 369 -36.25 -14.77 8.69
C ASN A 369 -35.87 -13.54 7.86
N GLU A 370 -36.55 -12.40 8.03
CA GLU A 370 -36.22 -11.18 7.29
C GLU A 370 -34.87 -10.60 7.76
N ALA A 371 -34.65 -10.56 9.08
CA ALA A 371 -33.37 -10.18 9.66
C ALA A 371 -32.24 -11.13 9.25
N ALA A 372 -32.51 -12.44 9.21
CA ALA A 372 -31.55 -13.45 8.75
C ALA A 372 -31.15 -13.20 7.28
N MET A 373 -32.14 -13.01 6.39
CA MET A 373 -31.88 -12.70 4.99
C MET A 373 -31.13 -11.38 4.79
N LYS A 374 -31.44 -10.37 5.59
CA LYS A 374 -30.78 -9.06 5.52
C LYS A 374 -29.29 -9.14 5.83
N ILE A 375 -28.89 -9.88 6.87
CA ILE A 375 -27.48 -9.97 7.24
C ILE A 375 -26.68 -10.86 6.25
N ILE A 376 -27.28 -11.95 5.75
CA ILE A 376 -26.61 -12.84 4.79
C ILE A 376 -26.61 -12.30 3.35
N SER A 377 -27.31 -11.20 3.07
CA SER A 377 -27.25 -10.51 1.76
C SER A 377 -26.37 -9.26 1.77
N ALA A 378 -25.68 -9.00 2.88
CA ALA A 378 -24.78 -7.85 2.99
C ALA A 378 -23.54 -7.99 2.10
N GLY A 379 -23.29 -6.96 1.28
CA GLY A 379 -22.14 -6.89 0.37
C GLY A 379 -22.49 -7.17 -1.09
N GLU A 380 -21.47 -7.41 -1.92
CA GLU A 380 -21.60 -7.71 -3.35
C GLU A 380 -21.33 -9.17 -3.69
N SER A 381 -20.55 -9.88 -2.87
CA SER A 381 -20.26 -11.29 -3.07
C SER A 381 -21.52 -12.12 -2.87
N SER A 382 -21.66 -13.14 -3.71
CA SER A 382 -22.84 -14.00 -3.76
C SER A 382 -23.09 -14.73 -2.44
N VAL A 383 -24.36 -15.04 -2.19
CA VAL A 383 -24.76 -15.95 -1.12
C VAL A 383 -24.68 -17.38 -1.66
N PRO A 384 -23.96 -18.31 -1.02
CA PRO A 384 -23.85 -19.69 -1.46
C PRO A 384 -25.21 -20.39 -1.37
N GLU A 385 -25.50 -21.23 -2.36
CA GLU A 385 -26.67 -22.09 -2.36
C GLU A 385 -26.41 -23.32 -1.47
N GLY A 386 -27.34 -23.65 -0.58
CA GLY A 386 -27.30 -24.88 0.22
C GLY A 386 -26.83 -24.75 1.67
N LEU A 387 -26.44 -23.55 2.12
CA LEU A 387 -26.26 -23.29 3.55
C LEU A 387 -27.61 -22.99 4.23
N ASP A 388 -27.75 -23.45 5.47
CA ASP A 388 -28.89 -23.05 6.31
C ASP A 388 -28.83 -21.54 6.59
N GLN A 389 -29.92 -20.84 6.30
CA GLN A 389 -29.96 -19.37 6.36
C GLN A 389 -29.85 -18.85 7.80
N VAL A 390 -30.49 -19.53 8.75
CA VAL A 390 -30.48 -19.16 10.16
C VAL A 390 -29.09 -19.41 10.73
N GLU A 391 -28.48 -20.55 10.41
CA GLU A 391 -27.13 -20.89 10.84
C GLU A 391 -26.08 -19.92 10.25
N HIS A 392 -26.21 -19.58 8.97
CA HIS A 392 -25.33 -18.62 8.30
C HIS A 392 -25.46 -17.21 8.90
N ALA A 393 -26.70 -16.74 9.16
CA ALA A 393 -26.93 -15.47 9.84
C ALA A 393 -26.33 -15.44 11.26
N THR A 394 -26.53 -16.52 12.01
CA THR A 394 -26.01 -16.69 13.37
C THR A 394 -24.49 -16.61 13.40
N TRP A 395 -23.81 -17.36 12.53
CA TRP A 395 -22.35 -17.30 12.44
C TRP A 395 -21.85 -15.96 11.89
N THR A 396 -22.63 -15.27 11.04
CA THR A 396 -22.27 -13.92 10.58
C THR A 396 -22.24 -12.93 11.74
N ALA A 397 -23.22 -12.99 12.65
CA ALA A 397 -23.23 -12.16 13.86
C ALA A 397 -22.02 -12.45 14.78
N LEU A 398 -21.67 -13.73 14.98
CA LEU A 398 -20.50 -14.12 15.76
C LEU A 398 -19.18 -13.72 15.09
N ALA A 399 -19.06 -13.93 13.78
CA ALA A 399 -17.91 -13.54 12.99
C ALA A 399 -17.68 -12.02 13.06
N SER A 400 -18.74 -11.21 13.04
CA SER A 400 -18.66 -9.76 13.22
C SER A 400 -18.05 -9.38 14.56
N ILE A 401 -18.42 -10.08 15.64
CA ILE A 401 -17.83 -9.86 16.97
C ILE A 401 -16.37 -10.29 17.01
N ILE A 402 -16.04 -11.45 16.45
CA ILE A 402 -14.67 -11.97 16.40
C ILE A 402 -13.76 -11.00 15.62
N LEU A 403 -14.22 -10.49 14.48
CA LEU A 403 -13.48 -9.50 13.68
C LEU A 403 -13.34 -8.14 14.38
N ASN A 404 -14.17 -7.86 15.38
CA ASN A 404 -14.13 -6.63 16.19
C ASN A 404 -13.39 -6.80 17.52
N LEU A 405 -12.85 -8.00 17.81
CA LEU A 405 -11.99 -8.17 18.98
C LEU A 405 -10.75 -7.27 18.85
N ASP A 406 -10.34 -6.69 19.98
CA ASP A 406 -9.11 -5.90 20.05
C ASP A 406 -7.90 -6.73 19.59
N GLU A 407 -7.89 -8.03 19.89
CA GLU A 407 -6.88 -9.01 19.43
C GLU A 407 -6.82 -9.11 17.89
N THR A 408 -7.97 -9.07 17.20
CA THR A 408 -8.03 -9.22 15.74
C THR A 408 -7.46 -8.00 15.00
N VAL A 409 -7.50 -6.82 15.63
CA VAL A 409 -7.00 -5.56 15.04
C VAL A 409 -5.66 -5.11 15.62
N THR A 410 -5.03 -5.94 16.45
CA THR A 410 -3.81 -5.64 17.18
C THR A 410 -2.76 -6.71 16.90
N ARG A 411 -1.49 -6.28 16.78
CA ARG A 411 -0.36 -7.21 16.87
C ARG A 411 -0.07 -7.46 18.34
N GLU A 412 -0.04 -8.72 18.77
CA GLU A 412 0.28 -9.12 20.15
C GLU A 412 0.95 -10.49 20.26
#